data_AF-A0A6J6LGJ7-F1
#
_entry.id   AF-A0A6J6LGJ7-F1
#
_cell.length_a   1.000
_cell.length_b   1.000
_cell.length_c   1.000
_cell.angle_alpha   90.00
_cell.angle_beta   90.00
_cell.angle_gamma   90.00
#
_symmetry.space_group_name_H-M   'P 1'
#
loop_
_entity.id
_entity.type
_entity.pdbx_description
1 polymer ?
#
loop_
_entity_poly.entity_id
_entity_poly.type
_entity_poly.pdbx_seq_one_letter_code
_entity_poly.pdbx_strand_id
1 'polypeptide(L)'
;MGLQQTPSPLPASMPVFVGQSTADQVVLAWPNAVLQNQWCAAGSTISTLWVGEVSHQLTAETIGPDVVRWINDRFAGRPALRTCNLAPPVSAPAGS
;
A
#
# COMPACT_ATOMS: atom_id res chain seq x y z
N MET A 1 3.58 -22.29 -2.79
CA MET A 1 3.34 -21.34 -3.90
C MET A 1 3.61 -19.93 -3.37
N GLY A 2 4.02 -18.95 -4.17
CA GLY A 2 3.68 -17.56 -3.81
C GLY A 2 4.76 -16.48 -3.67
N LEU A 3 5.93 -16.56 -4.33
CA LEU A 3 6.80 -15.37 -4.49
C LEU A 3 7.02 -14.97 -5.95
N GLN A 4 6.86 -15.90 -6.89
CA GLN A 4 7.03 -15.62 -8.33
C GLN A 4 6.08 -14.54 -8.85
N GLN A 5 4.95 -14.32 -8.17
CA GLN A 5 3.88 -13.41 -8.61
C GLN A 5 3.77 -12.16 -7.72
N THR A 6 4.71 -11.98 -6.79
CA THR A 6 4.77 -10.78 -5.96
C THR A 6 5.70 -9.78 -6.64
N PRO A 7 5.26 -8.53 -6.89
CA PRO A 7 6.13 -7.50 -7.46
C PRO A 7 7.40 -7.31 -6.63
N SER A 8 8.55 -7.30 -7.30
CA SER A 8 9.83 -7.01 -6.67
C SER A 8 9.82 -5.60 -6.05
N PRO A 9 10.42 -5.41 -4.86
CA PRO A 9 10.54 -4.09 -4.24
C PRO A 9 11.21 -3.08 -5.18
N LEU A 10 10.64 -1.87 -5.23
CA LEU A 10 11.19 -0.77 -6.00
C LEU A 10 12.27 -0.01 -5.21
N PRO A 11 13.28 0.59 -5.87
CA PRO A 11 14.32 1.34 -5.19
C PRO A 11 13.73 2.57 -4.48
N ALA A 12 14.39 3.05 -3.42
CA ALA A 12 13.95 4.21 -2.64
C ALA A 12 13.73 5.49 -3.45
N SER A 13 14.42 5.61 -4.60
CA SER A 13 14.28 6.72 -5.56
C SER A 13 12.99 6.69 -6.38
N MET A 14 12.24 5.59 -6.35
CA MET A 14 10.95 5.43 -7.04
C MET A 14 9.83 5.19 -6.01
N PRO A 15 9.26 6.26 -5.43
CA PRO A 15 8.29 6.15 -4.36
C PRO A 15 6.97 5.56 -4.84
N VAL A 16 6.30 4.81 -3.97
CA VAL A 16 5.01 4.15 -4.24
C VAL A 16 3.98 4.51 -3.20
N PHE A 17 2.73 4.68 -3.65
CA PHE A 17 1.55 4.82 -2.80
C PHE A 17 0.64 3.60 -2.97
N VAL A 18 0.21 3.01 -1.86
CA VAL A 18 -0.77 1.92 -1.84
C VAL A 18 -1.96 2.36 -0.98
N GLY A 19 -3.14 2.46 -1.57
CA GLY A 19 -4.39 2.65 -0.85
C GLY A 19 -5.18 1.34 -0.83
N GLN A 20 -5.65 0.92 0.35
CA GLN A 20 -6.38 -0.34 0.50
C GLN A 20 -7.44 -0.24 1.59
N SER A 21 -8.63 -0.79 1.31
CA SER A 21 -9.64 -1.01 2.35
C SER A 21 -9.40 -2.32 3.09
N THR A 22 -9.50 -2.33 4.42
CA THR A 22 -9.48 -3.56 5.22
C THR A 22 -10.77 -4.38 5.12
N ALA A 23 -11.84 -3.77 4.60
CA ALA A 23 -13.14 -4.41 4.36
C ALA A 23 -13.32 -4.90 2.92
N ASP A 24 -12.27 -4.85 2.08
CA ASP A 24 -12.32 -5.33 0.71
C ASP A 24 -12.46 -6.86 0.66
N GLN A 25 -13.53 -7.34 0.01
CA GLN A 25 -13.85 -8.75 -0.16
C GLN A 25 -13.54 -9.29 -1.57
N VAL A 26 -13.08 -8.44 -2.49
CA VAL A 26 -12.70 -8.80 -3.86
C VAL A 26 -11.18 -8.91 -3.96
N VAL A 27 -10.48 -7.85 -3.58
CA VAL A 27 -9.02 -7.82 -3.47
C VAL A 27 -8.70 -7.76 -2.00
N LEU A 28 -8.50 -8.94 -1.41
CA LEU A 28 -8.27 -9.07 0.03
C LEU A 28 -7.11 -8.18 0.47
N ALA A 29 -7.20 -7.63 1.68
CA ALA A 29 -6.24 -6.66 2.19
C ALA A 29 -4.85 -7.27 2.54
N TRP A 30 -4.82 -8.55 2.92
CA TRP A 30 -3.62 -9.19 3.46
C TRP A 30 -2.41 -9.27 2.49
N PRO A 31 -2.54 -9.45 1.17
CA PRO A 31 -1.41 -9.42 0.25
C PRO A 31 -0.71 -8.06 0.25
N ASN A 32 -1.47 -6.96 0.39
CA ASN A 32 -0.90 -5.61 0.49
C ASN A 32 -0.18 -5.38 1.83
N ALA A 33 -0.59 -6.06 2.90
CA ALA A 33 0.15 -6.07 4.16
C ALA A 33 1.49 -6.82 4.03
N VAL A 34 1.50 -7.96 3.32
CA VAL A 34 2.74 -8.70 2.99
C VAL A 34 3.66 -7.83 2.13
N LEU A 35 3.13 -7.18 1.09
CA LEU A 35 3.86 -6.25 0.23
C LEU A 35 4.47 -5.11 1.05
N GLN A 36 3.69 -4.44 1.91
CA GLN A 36 4.17 -3.37 2.77
C GLN A 36 5.37 -3.84 3.60
N ASN A 37 5.26 -4.97 4.30
CA ASN A 37 6.33 -5.48 5.14
C ASN A 37 7.59 -5.81 4.33
N GLN A 38 7.45 -6.51 3.21
CA GLN A 38 8.58 -6.90 2.36
C GLN A 38 9.29 -5.69 1.77
N TRP A 39 8.54 -4.73 1.23
CA TRP A 39 9.10 -3.55 0.59
C TRP A 39 9.73 -2.60 1.61
N CYS A 40 9.12 -2.49 2.80
CA CYS A 40 9.71 -1.74 3.90
C CYS A 40 11.04 -2.34 4.38
N ALA A 41 11.12 -3.67 4.51
CA ALA A 41 12.34 -4.37 4.87
C ALA A 41 13.44 -4.24 3.79
N ALA A 42 13.05 -4.16 2.51
CA ALA A 42 13.95 -3.95 1.38
C ALA A 42 14.41 -2.48 1.21
N GLY A 43 13.90 -1.54 2.02
CA GLY A 43 14.30 -0.13 1.96
C GLY A 43 13.54 0.73 0.95
N SER A 44 12.43 0.24 0.37
CA SER A 44 11.59 1.03 -0.52
C SER A 44 10.96 2.24 0.20
N THR A 45 10.70 3.30 -0.58
CA THR A 45 9.89 4.45 -0.14
C THR A 45 8.42 4.16 -0.45
N ILE A 46 7.74 3.45 0.46
CA ILE A 46 6.32 3.12 0.34
C ILE A 46 5.48 3.94 1.33
N SER A 47 4.43 4.58 0.81
CA SER A 47 3.33 5.19 1.56
C SER A 47 2.14 4.24 1.51
N THR A 48 1.57 3.89 2.65
CA THR A 48 0.35 3.08 2.74
C THR A 48 -0.77 3.87 3.40
N LEU A 49 -1.93 3.87 2.74
CA LEU A 49 -3.18 4.40 3.27
C LEU A 49 -4.16 3.24 3.45
N TRP A 50 -4.52 2.98 4.70
CA TRP A 50 -5.49 1.95 5.05
C TRP A 50 -6.79 2.63 5.46
N VAL A 51 -7.90 2.24 4.83
CA VAL A 51 -9.25 2.68 5.20
C VAL A 51 -10.06 1.48 5.71
N GLY A 52 -10.97 1.71 6.66
CA GLY A 52 -11.88 0.70 7.16
C GLY A 52 -13.26 0.81 6.52
N GLU A 53 -14.07 -0.25 6.62
CA GLU A 53 -15.53 -0.22 6.36
C GLU A 53 -15.95 0.27 4.96
N VAL A 54 -15.07 0.16 3.97
CA VAL A 54 -15.34 0.56 2.57
C VAL A 54 -15.25 -0.66 1.66
N SER A 55 -16.26 -0.88 0.81
CA SER A 55 -16.25 -1.99 -0.16
C SER A 55 -15.18 -1.79 -1.24
N HIS A 56 -14.88 -2.84 -2.00
CA HIS A 56 -13.96 -2.77 -3.14
C HIS A 56 -14.32 -1.61 -4.09
N GLN A 57 -15.60 -1.54 -4.48
CA GLN A 57 -16.10 -0.58 -5.47
C GLN A 57 -15.95 0.87 -5.01
N LEU A 58 -16.13 1.13 -3.72
CA LEU A 58 -16.05 2.48 -3.16
C LEU A 58 -14.63 2.87 -2.71
N THR A 59 -13.71 1.91 -2.62
CA THR A 59 -12.34 2.17 -2.13
C THR A 59 -11.64 3.22 -2.97
N ALA A 60 -11.75 3.13 -4.31
CA ALA A 60 -11.11 4.06 -5.23
C ALA A 60 -11.65 5.50 -5.10
N GLU A 61 -12.96 5.64 -4.87
CA GLU A 61 -13.59 6.94 -4.62
C GLU A 61 -13.11 7.53 -3.29
N THR A 62 -13.12 6.71 -2.23
CA THR A 62 -12.70 7.12 -0.89
C THR A 62 -11.25 7.59 -0.84
N ILE A 63 -10.31 6.86 -1.47
CA ILE A 63 -8.87 7.21 -1.43
C ILE A 63 -8.47 8.20 -2.53
N GLY A 64 -9.34 8.46 -3.50
CA GLY A 64 -9.02 9.25 -4.69
C GLY A 64 -8.42 10.63 -4.39
N PRO A 65 -9.00 11.44 -3.48
CA PRO A 65 -8.44 12.73 -3.11
C PRO A 65 -7.00 12.64 -2.57
N ASP A 66 -6.69 11.63 -1.75
CA ASP A 66 -5.35 11.42 -1.19
C ASP A 66 -4.36 10.96 -2.26
N VAL A 67 -4.78 10.09 -3.19
CA VAL A 67 -3.95 9.66 -4.33
C VAL A 67 -3.59 10.84 -5.22
N VAL A 68 -4.58 11.67 -5.59
CA VAL A 68 -4.34 12.85 -6.44
C VAL A 68 -3.41 13.85 -5.75
N ARG A 69 -3.63 14.12 -4.44
CA ARG A 69 -2.73 14.96 -3.65
C ARG A 69 -1.31 14.39 -3.63
N TRP A 70 -1.16 13.09 -3.38
CA TRP A 70 0.14 12.43 -3.33
C TRP A 70 0.87 12.51 -4.68
N ILE A 71 0.17 12.34 -5.80
CA ILE A 71 0.75 12.49 -7.15
C ILE A 71 1.19 13.94 -7.38
N ASN A 72 0.34 14.92 -7.04
CA ASN A 72 0.67 16.34 -7.19
C ASN A 72 1.92 16.73 -6.39
N ASP A 73 2.08 16.19 -5.17
CA ASP A 73 3.28 16.42 -4.37
C ASP A 73 4.56 15.92 -5.08
N ARG A 74 4.49 14.83 -5.88
CA ARG A 74 5.64 14.37 -6.68
C ARG A 74 6.01 15.36 -7.78
N PHE A 75 5.01 15.89 -8.51
CA PHE A 75 5.24 16.93 -9.51
C PHE A 75 5.77 18.23 -8.90
N ALA A 76 5.38 18.54 -7.66
CA ALA A 76 5.90 19.68 -6.91
C ALA A 76 7.29 19.44 -6.28
N GLY A 77 7.94 18.30 -6.53
CA GLY A 77 9.26 17.98 -5.99
C GLY A 77 9.28 17.69 -4.48
N ARG A 78 8.13 17.40 -3.87
CA ARG A 78 8.03 17.13 -2.44
C ARG A 78 8.38 15.67 -2.13
N PRO A 79 9.18 15.40 -1.08
CA PRO A 79 9.50 14.05 -0.65
C PRO A 79 8.24 13.21 -0.41
N ALA A 80 8.28 11.92 -0.79
CA ALA A 80 7.20 10.99 -0.47
C ALA A 80 7.31 10.52 0.98
N LEU A 81 6.17 10.43 1.66
CA LEU A 81 6.11 9.90 3.03
C LEU A 81 6.44 8.41 3.03
N ARG A 82 7.29 7.97 3.95
CA ARG A 82 7.56 6.54 4.17
C ARG A 82 6.82 6.08 5.43
N THR A 83 5.82 5.22 5.30
CA THR A 83 4.97 4.75 6.43
C THR A 83 5.46 3.43 7.04
N CYS A 84 6.71 3.04 6.77
CA CYS A 84 7.28 1.76 7.23
C CYS A 84 7.47 1.63 8.75
N ASN A 85 7.27 2.70 9.51
CA ASN A 85 7.20 2.70 10.97
C ASN A 85 5.80 2.35 11.50
N LEU A 86 4.82 2.18 10.61
CA LEU A 86 3.46 1.75 10.94
C LEU A 86 3.28 0.29 10.50
N ALA A 87 2.80 -0.55 11.41
CA ALA A 87 2.40 -1.91 11.06
C ALA A 87 1.14 -1.89 10.18
N PRO A 88 0.99 -2.79 9.19
CA PRO A 88 -0.27 -2.94 8.49
C PRO A 88 -1.36 -3.42 9.46
N PRO A 89 -2.63 -2.99 9.29
CA PRO A 89 -3.73 -3.30 10.21
C PRO A 89 -4.28 -4.72 10.06
N VAL A 90 -3.80 -5.48 9.07
CA VAL A 90 -4.18 -6.87 8.81
C VAL A 90 -2.93 -7.72 8.63
N SER A 91 -3.02 -9.00 8.97
CA SER A 91 -1.96 -9.99 8.75
C SER A 91 -2.37 -11.00 7.67
N ALA A 92 -1.38 -11.70 7.10
CA ALA A 92 -1.65 -12.88 6.30
C ALA A 92 -2.42 -13.94 7.14
N PRO A 93 -3.39 -14.66 6.55
CA PRO A 93 -3.98 -15.84 7.17
C PRO A 93 -2.91 -16.87 7.55
N ALA A 94 -3.16 -17.66 8.60
CA ALA A 94 -2.27 -18.75 8.95
C ALA A 94 -2.16 -19.77 7.80
N GLY A 95 -0.94 -20.12 7.39
CA GLY A 95 -0.68 -21.09 6.32
C GLY A 95 -0.70 -20.52 4.90
N SER A 96 -0.71 -19.20 4.75
CA SER A 96 -0.53 -18.49 3.46
C SER A 96 0.90 -18.61 2.94
#